data_AF-A0A3D1BI86-F1
#
_entry.id   AF-A0A3D1BI86-F1
#
_cell.length_a   1.000
_cell.length_b   1.000
_cell.length_c   1.000
_cell.angle_alpha   90.00
_cell.angle_beta   90.00
_cell.angle_gamma   90.00
#
_symmetry.space_group_name_H-M   'P 1'
#
loop_
_entity.id
_entity.type
_entity.pdbx_description
1 polymer ?
#
loop_
_entity_poly.entity_id
_entity_poly.type
_entity_poly.pdbx_seq_one_letter_code
_entity_poly.pdbx_strand_id
1 'polypeptide(L)'
;MVKKFLKAQALAIVMVVLVISSIIGVALFSRMSKDRMSAISQQDSTLAQEQADAILDIFAGADIVTLEGVLGVAETDFDKISEMKEFLEDIGVDVEVLPEEDWCEGTSNSHIHISLDQTDENDFIEIQPGSVRAYTLDDAIANPGCQLNMRFRSIGDTAVFVIKSVTNTGGVVSEVNENYCITNVESTTCEDVEDVEYEDSLDKGMIWDSGLNAYMKDSGSIDLPTAISNGIVEIRILPISGTLGVSNSLSTEECINKEFRSMKVAAQVTCNGSYRGKQMFLPGSGNLGYSTLFDYAIYDDGLFHP
;
A
#
# COMPACT_ATOMS: atom_id res chain seq x y z
N MET A 1 69.68 30.27 -39.99
CA MET A 1 68.24 30.20 -40.34
C MET A 1 67.49 29.13 -39.53
N VAL A 2 68.08 27.94 -39.34
CA VAL A 2 67.50 26.79 -38.60
C VAL A 2 67.06 27.08 -37.15
N LYS A 3 67.81 27.87 -36.37
CA LYS A 3 67.45 28.22 -34.97
C LYS A 3 66.16 29.05 -34.81
N LYS A 4 65.81 29.89 -35.80
CA LYS A 4 64.56 30.70 -35.74
C LYS A 4 63.33 29.83 -36.05
N PHE A 5 63.46 28.89 -36.98
CA PHE A 5 62.40 27.93 -37.31
C PHE A 5 62.07 26.99 -36.14
N LEU A 6 63.10 26.47 -35.46
CA LEU A 6 62.93 25.62 -34.27
C LEU A 6 62.28 26.37 -33.10
N LYS A 7 62.61 27.65 -32.87
CA LYS A 7 61.96 28.47 -31.84
C LYS A 7 60.48 28.75 -32.14
N ALA A 8 60.14 29.01 -33.40
CA ALA A 8 58.75 29.23 -33.82
C ALA A 8 57.91 27.96 -33.70
N GLN A 9 58.46 26.80 -34.10
CA GLN A 9 57.80 25.49 -33.91
C GLN A 9 57.61 25.16 -32.43
N ALA A 10 58.61 25.40 -31.58
CA ALA A 10 58.48 25.17 -30.14
C ALA A 10 57.38 26.03 -29.50
N LEU A 11 57.27 27.30 -29.88
CA LEU A 11 56.23 28.20 -29.38
C LEU A 11 54.83 27.76 -29.82
N ALA A 12 54.68 27.33 -31.08
CA ALA A 12 53.42 26.79 -31.58
C ALA A 12 52.99 25.50 -30.84
N ILE A 13 53.93 24.58 -30.60
CA ILE A 13 53.66 23.35 -29.84
C ILE A 13 53.20 23.67 -28.41
N VAL A 14 53.88 24.59 -27.71
CA VAL A 14 53.49 25.00 -26.35
C VAL A 14 52.10 25.62 -26.33
N MET A 15 51.77 26.44 -27.33
CA MET A 15 50.45 27.05 -27.44
C MET A 15 49.34 26.01 -27.68
N VAL A 16 49.59 25.00 -28.52
CA VAL A 16 48.66 23.87 -28.75
C VAL A 16 48.48 23.05 -27.48
N VAL A 17 49.56 22.73 -26.76
CA VAL A 17 49.49 21.97 -25.50
C VAL A 17 48.69 22.72 -24.44
N LEU A 18 48.83 24.03 -24.33
CA LEU A 18 48.05 24.87 -23.40
C LEU A 18 46.55 24.86 -23.73
N VAL A 19 46.21 24.95 -25.02
CA VAL A 19 44.81 24.92 -25.46
C VAL A 19 44.19 23.55 -25.19
N ILE A 20 44.88 22.46 -25.55
CA ILE A 20 44.39 21.10 -25.30
C ILE A 20 44.21 20.86 -23.80
N SER A 21 45.16 21.29 -22.96
CA SER A 21 45.07 21.15 -21.51
C SER A 21 43.88 21.92 -20.93
N SER A 22 43.60 23.12 -21.47
CA SER A 22 42.44 23.93 -21.04
C SER A 22 41.11 23.29 -21.44
N ILE A 23 41.02 22.73 -22.65
CA ILE A 23 39.82 22.02 -23.12
C ILE A 23 39.56 20.76 -22.27
N ILE A 24 40.60 19.98 -21.97
CA ILE A 24 40.49 18.81 -21.09
C ILE A 24 40.08 19.23 -19.68
N GLY A 25 40.66 20.31 -19.14
CA GLY A 25 40.30 20.83 -17.81
C GLY A 25 38.83 21.23 -17.71
N VAL A 26 38.30 21.95 -18.71
CA VAL A 26 36.88 22.34 -18.76
C VAL A 26 35.97 21.12 -18.90
N ALA A 27 36.35 20.13 -19.72
CA ALA A 27 35.57 18.91 -19.89
C ALA A 27 35.51 18.06 -18.60
N LEU A 28 36.63 17.93 -17.89
CA LEU A 28 36.68 17.23 -16.60
C LEU A 28 35.88 17.97 -15.53
N PHE A 29 35.99 19.30 -15.45
CA PHE A 29 35.20 20.09 -14.51
C PHE A 29 33.70 19.97 -14.78
N SER A 30 33.28 20.04 -16.05
CA SER A 30 31.88 19.88 -16.45
C SER A 30 31.33 18.51 -16.05
N ARG A 31 32.09 17.44 -16.31
CA ARG A 31 31.72 16.08 -15.92
C ARG A 31 31.65 15.92 -14.39
N MET A 32 32.67 16.38 -13.67
CA MET A 32 32.71 16.31 -12.21
C MET A 32 31.59 17.12 -11.57
N SER A 33 31.25 18.29 -12.12
CA SER A 33 30.12 19.11 -11.67
C SER A 33 28.79 18.39 -11.90
N LYS A 34 28.62 17.74 -13.05
CA LYS A 34 27.41 16.96 -13.36
C LYS A 34 27.30 15.75 -12.44
N ASP A 35 28.38 15.00 -12.26
CA ASP A 35 28.42 13.81 -11.40
C ASP A 35 28.14 14.19 -9.94
N ARG A 36 28.68 15.32 -9.46
CA ARG A 36 28.37 15.87 -8.13
C ARG A 36 26.90 16.27 -8.00
N MET A 37 26.34 16.95 -9.00
CA MET A 37 24.92 17.33 -8.98
C MET A 37 24.01 16.08 -8.93
N SER A 38 24.34 15.06 -9.73
CA SER A 38 23.60 13.79 -9.72
C SER A 38 23.69 13.08 -8.38
N ALA A 39 24.87 13.09 -7.73
CA ALA A 39 25.06 12.50 -6.41
C ALA A 39 24.25 13.23 -5.34
N ILE A 40 24.20 14.57 -5.39
CA ILE A 40 23.39 15.37 -4.46
C ILE A 40 21.90 15.07 -4.66
N SER A 41 21.40 15.06 -5.89
CA SER A 41 19.99 14.75 -6.14
C SER A 41 19.61 13.33 -5.70
N GLN A 42 20.52 12.35 -5.83
CA GLN A 42 20.31 11.02 -5.28
C GLN A 42 20.25 11.03 -3.76
N GLN A 43 21.15 11.76 -3.10
CA GLN A 43 21.12 11.92 -1.65
C GLN A 43 19.83 12.57 -1.17
N ASP A 44 19.42 13.68 -1.78
CA ASP A 44 18.19 14.42 -1.43
C ASP A 44 16.95 13.55 -1.64
N SER A 45 16.93 12.75 -2.72
CA SER A 45 15.88 11.77 -2.98
C SER A 45 15.82 10.66 -1.94
N THR A 46 16.97 10.14 -1.49
CA THR A 46 16.99 9.08 -0.48
C THR A 46 16.50 9.61 0.86
N LEU A 47 16.93 10.82 1.23
CA LEU A 47 16.44 11.50 2.42
C LEU A 47 14.92 11.70 2.37
N ALA A 48 14.36 12.23 1.28
CA ALA A 48 12.91 12.38 1.13
C ALA A 48 12.16 11.04 1.27
N GLN A 49 12.76 9.94 0.82
CA GLN A 49 12.18 8.60 0.94
C GLN A 49 12.19 8.09 2.39
N GLU A 50 13.31 8.22 3.09
CA GLU A 50 13.44 7.83 4.50
C GLU A 50 12.46 8.61 5.39
N GLN A 51 12.21 9.86 5.04
CA GLN A 51 11.28 10.73 5.77
C GLN A 51 9.82 10.32 5.56
N ALA A 52 9.44 10.06 4.31
CA ALA A 52 8.12 9.52 4.02
C ALA A 52 7.88 8.20 4.75
N ASP A 53 8.91 7.34 4.85
CA ASP A 53 8.83 6.09 5.63
C ASP A 53 8.64 6.34 7.13
N ALA A 54 9.44 7.23 7.72
CA ALA A 54 9.35 7.54 9.15
C ALA A 54 7.98 8.15 9.51
N ILE A 55 7.41 9.00 8.65
CA ILE A 55 6.06 9.56 8.84
C ILE A 55 5.01 8.43 8.82
N LEU A 56 5.08 7.52 7.86
CA LEU A 56 4.11 6.42 7.77
C LEU A 56 4.22 5.42 8.91
N ASP A 57 5.42 5.15 9.42
CA ASP A 57 5.64 4.23 10.55
C ASP A 57 4.93 4.70 11.84
N ILE A 58 4.84 6.02 12.03
CA ILE A 58 4.12 6.63 13.15
C ILE A 58 2.62 6.37 13.04
N PHE A 59 2.05 6.53 11.85
CA PHE A 59 0.64 6.21 11.61
C PHE A 59 0.36 4.71 11.74
N ALA A 60 1.36 3.84 11.47
CA ALA A 60 1.24 2.41 11.71
C ALA A 60 1.14 2.04 13.20
N GLY A 61 1.79 2.83 14.07
CA GLY A 61 1.76 2.65 15.53
C GLY A 61 0.62 3.39 16.25
N ALA A 62 -0.09 4.28 15.56
CA ALA A 62 -1.16 5.08 16.14
C ALA A 62 -2.43 4.26 16.43
N ASP A 63 -3.23 4.73 17.39
CA ASP A 63 -4.51 4.11 17.70
C ASP A 63 -5.52 4.33 16.56
N ILE A 64 -6.14 3.25 16.09
CA ILE A 64 -7.03 3.30 14.92
C ILE A 64 -8.29 4.14 15.22
N VAL A 65 -8.79 4.11 16.45
CA VAL A 65 -9.99 4.85 16.84
C VAL A 65 -9.73 6.36 16.87
N THR A 66 -8.54 6.80 17.30
CA THR A 66 -8.17 8.22 17.24
C THR A 66 -8.01 8.69 15.81
N LEU A 67 -7.37 7.91 14.94
CA LEU A 67 -7.23 8.23 13.52
C LEU A 67 -8.57 8.36 12.80
N GLU A 68 -9.52 7.46 13.10
CA GLU A 68 -10.87 7.53 12.54
C GLU A 68 -11.60 8.84 12.88
N GLY A 69 -11.39 9.37 14.08
CA GLY A 69 -11.98 10.64 14.52
C GLY A 69 -11.46 11.87 13.79
N VAL A 70 -10.34 11.76 13.07
CA VAL A 70 -9.61 12.87 12.43
C VAL A 70 -9.65 12.78 10.90
N LEU A 71 -10.27 11.73 10.34
CA LEU A 71 -10.42 11.54 8.89
C LEU A 71 -11.05 12.75 8.21
N GLY A 72 -10.46 13.19 7.09
CA GLY A 72 -10.93 14.33 6.30
C GLY A 72 -10.56 15.72 6.86
N VAL A 73 -9.84 15.78 8.00
CA VAL A 73 -9.31 17.04 8.57
C VAL A 73 -7.82 17.24 8.21
N ALA A 74 -7.12 16.18 7.84
CA ALA A 74 -5.66 16.13 7.76
C ALA A 74 -5.14 16.06 6.32
N GLU A 75 -5.58 16.95 5.43
CA GLU A 75 -4.83 17.27 4.20
C GLU A 75 -4.09 18.58 4.47
N THR A 76 -2.78 18.51 4.72
CA THR A 76 -2.02 19.69 5.13
C THR A 76 -0.59 19.65 4.61
N ASP A 77 -0.15 20.80 4.11
CA ASP A 77 1.23 21.08 3.75
C ASP A 77 1.96 21.71 4.94
N PHE A 78 3.12 21.15 5.28
CA PHE A 78 4.01 21.62 6.33
C PHE A 78 5.35 22.02 5.71
N ASP A 79 5.81 23.23 6.03
CA ASP A 79 7.14 23.69 5.63
C ASP A 79 8.23 23.20 6.60
N LYS A 80 7.85 22.80 7.82
CA LYS A 80 8.76 22.37 8.90
C LYS A 80 8.24 21.15 9.65
N ILE A 81 9.18 20.35 10.17
CA ILE A 81 8.85 19.19 11.02
C ILE A 81 8.19 19.64 12.31
N SER A 82 8.59 20.77 12.90
CA SER A 82 7.99 21.24 14.15
C SER A 82 6.49 21.48 14.01
N GLU A 83 6.06 22.03 12.87
CA GLU A 83 4.65 22.29 12.59
C GLU A 83 3.88 20.97 12.37
N MET A 84 4.51 20.02 11.67
CA MET A 84 3.97 18.66 11.54
C MET A 84 3.86 17.94 12.88
N LYS A 85 4.85 18.08 13.78
CA LYS A 85 4.83 17.47 15.12
C LYS A 85 3.70 18.03 15.96
N GLU A 86 3.55 19.35 16.01
CA GLU A 86 2.44 19.99 16.72
C GLU A 86 1.08 19.49 16.20
N PHE A 87 0.96 19.32 14.89
CA PHE A 87 -0.25 18.74 14.28
C PHE A 87 -0.46 17.29 14.68
N LEU A 88 0.58 16.44 14.60
CA LEU A 88 0.52 15.02 14.95
C LEU A 88 0.19 14.82 16.45
N GLU A 89 0.73 15.66 17.33
CA GLU A 89 0.41 15.65 18.77
C GLU A 89 -1.05 16.05 19.03
N ASP A 90 -1.58 17.04 18.29
CA ASP A 90 -2.99 17.48 18.43
C ASP A 90 -3.98 16.37 18.03
N ILE A 91 -3.63 15.58 17.01
CA ILE A 91 -4.44 14.43 16.58
C ILE A 91 -4.21 13.18 17.46
N GLY A 92 -3.38 13.27 18.50
CA GLY A 92 -3.16 12.21 19.48
C GLY A 92 -2.22 11.11 19.00
N VAL A 93 -1.34 11.41 18.06
CA VAL A 93 -0.33 10.48 17.52
C VAL A 93 1.02 10.73 18.20
N ASP A 94 1.70 9.66 18.60
CA ASP A 94 3.01 9.76 19.26
C ASP A 94 4.12 10.10 18.26
N VAL A 95 4.81 11.23 18.51
CA VAL A 95 5.85 11.77 17.63
C VAL A 95 7.27 11.56 18.17
N GLU A 96 7.46 10.80 19.26
CA GLU A 96 8.79 10.56 19.87
C GLU A 96 9.81 9.95 18.88
N VAL A 97 9.32 9.25 17.84
CA VAL A 97 10.16 8.60 16.82
C VAL A 97 10.71 9.61 15.79
N LEU A 98 10.11 10.80 15.67
CA LEU A 98 10.56 11.83 14.73
C LEU A 98 11.77 12.60 15.29
N PRO A 99 12.82 12.81 14.49
CA PRO A 99 13.98 13.60 14.91
C PRO A 99 13.60 15.07 15.16
N GLU A 100 14.39 15.71 16.02
CA GLU A 100 14.21 17.13 16.40
C GLU A 100 14.76 18.11 15.37
N GLU A 101 15.68 17.66 14.50
CA GLU A 101 16.29 18.50 13.47
C GLU A 101 15.45 18.53 12.20
N ASP A 102 15.34 19.73 11.60
CA ASP A 102 14.64 19.91 10.33
C ASP A 102 15.26 19.04 9.24
N TRP A 103 14.43 18.19 8.67
CA TRP A 103 14.80 17.41 7.53
C TRP A 103 14.92 18.29 6.28
N CYS A 104 15.98 18.07 5.51
CA CYS A 104 16.25 18.82 4.29
C CYS A 104 16.53 20.32 4.54
N GLU A 105 17.47 20.57 5.47
CA GLU A 105 17.94 21.90 5.89
C GLU A 105 18.17 22.89 4.74
N GLY A 106 17.64 24.11 4.91
CA GLY A 106 18.20 25.30 4.29
C GLY A 106 17.72 25.68 2.88
N THR A 107 16.60 25.14 2.38
CA THR A 107 16.08 25.55 1.06
C THR A 107 14.58 25.85 1.08
N SER A 108 14.18 26.91 0.39
CA SER A 108 12.79 27.39 0.27
C SER A 108 11.87 26.49 -0.57
N ASN A 109 12.33 25.30 -0.94
CA ASN A 109 11.64 24.36 -1.83
C ASN A 109 11.42 22.98 -1.16
N SER A 110 11.63 22.88 0.15
CA SER A 110 11.30 21.67 0.91
C SER A 110 9.91 21.82 1.53
N HIS A 111 9.07 20.78 1.42
CA HIS A 111 7.75 20.73 2.04
C HIS A 111 7.34 19.28 2.27
N ILE A 112 6.50 19.07 3.27
CA ILE A 112 5.93 17.78 3.66
C ILE A 112 4.42 17.90 3.49
N HIS A 113 3.82 17.02 2.71
CA HIS A 113 2.38 16.93 2.53
C HIS A 113 1.89 15.61 3.13
N ILE A 114 0.93 15.70 4.04
CA ILE A 114 0.27 14.53 4.63
C ILE A 114 -1.21 14.57 4.25
N SER A 115 -1.74 13.44 3.82
CA SER A 115 -3.17 13.25 3.61
C SER A 115 -3.68 12.02 4.36
N LEU A 116 -4.79 12.18 5.08
CA LEU A 116 -5.51 11.11 5.77
C LEU A 116 -6.96 11.05 5.27
N ASP A 117 -7.22 10.07 4.40
CA ASP A 117 -8.50 9.90 3.72
C ASP A 117 -9.09 8.52 3.97
N GLN A 118 -10.37 8.34 3.65
CA GLN A 118 -10.94 6.99 3.53
C GLN A 118 -10.75 6.44 2.12
N THR A 119 -10.55 5.13 2.02
CA THR A 119 -10.50 4.44 0.72
C THR A 119 -11.81 4.57 -0.02
N ASP A 120 -11.72 4.75 -1.34
CA ASP A 120 -12.86 4.72 -2.25
C ASP A 120 -13.04 3.34 -2.92
N GLU A 121 -14.00 3.24 -3.84
CA GLU A 121 -14.27 2.01 -4.60
C GLU A 121 -13.14 1.62 -5.58
N ASN A 122 -12.21 2.53 -5.86
CA ASN A 122 -11.10 2.36 -6.79
C ASN A 122 -9.79 2.03 -6.08
N ASP A 123 -9.70 2.27 -4.77
CA ASP A 123 -8.59 1.90 -3.91
C ASP A 123 -8.70 0.41 -3.52
N PHE A 124 -8.01 -0.44 -4.29
CA PHE A 124 -7.91 -1.87 -3.98
C PHE A 124 -6.75 -2.14 -3.05
N ILE A 125 -7.07 -2.71 -1.89
CA ILE A 125 -6.11 -3.13 -0.88
C ILE A 125 -5.63 -4.53 -1.23
N GLU A 126 -4.31 -4.70 -1.30
CA GLU A 126 -3.71 -5.98 -1.64
C GLU A 126 -3.66 -6.90 -0.42
N ILE A 127 -4.18 -8.11 -0.58
CA ILE A 127 -4.14 -9.18 0.40
C ILE A 127 -3.37 -10.33 -0.24
N GLN A 128 -2.31 -10.76 0.43
CA GLN A 128 -1.47 -11.88 -0.02
C GLN A 128 -1.93 -13.19 0.65
N PRO A 129 -1.60 -14.36 0.06
CA PRO A 129 -1.77 -15.64 0.73
C PRO A 129 -1.05 -15.64 2.08
N GLY A 130 -1.72 -16.15 3.13
CA GLY A 130 -1.21 -16.00 4.50
C GLY A 130 -1.77 -14.79 5.25
N SER A 131 -2.53 -13.91 4.60
CA SER A 131 -3.23 -12.79 5.24
C SER A 131 -4.75 -12.96 5.11
N VAL A 132 -5.51 -12.42 6.08
CA VAL A 132 -6.98 -12.41 6.06
C VAL A 132 -7.42 -10.96 6.12
N ARG A 133 -8.46 -10.65 5.34
CA ARG A 133 -9.28 -9.46 5.57
C ARG A 133 -10.60 -9.90 6.18
N ALA A 134 -10.93 -9.36 7.34
CA ALA A 134 -12.18 -9.64 8.03
C ALA A 134 -13.04 -8.39 8.13
N TYR A 135 -14.36 -8.56 8.07
CA TYR A 135 -15.36 -7.56 8.41
C TYR A 135 -16.14 -8.08 9.61
N THR A 136 -15.98 -7.42 10.75
CA THR A 136 -16.60 -7.82 12.02
C THR A 136 -18.01 -7.24 12.14
N LEU A 137 -19.00 -8.13 12.16
CA LEU A 137 -20.41 -7.81 12.37
C LEU A 137 -20.87 -8.03 13.81
N ASP A 138 -20.01 -8.59 14.66
CA ASP A 138 -20.25 -8.70 16.10
C ASP A 138 -20.46 -7.30 16.71
N ASP A 139 -21.49 -7.14 17.55
CA ASP A 139 -21.96 -5.87 18.10
C ASP A 139 -22.25 -4.74 17.07
N ALA A 140 -22.33 -5.07 15.78
CA ALA A 140 -22.64 -4.10 14.74
C ALA A 140 -24.15 -3.84 14.65
N ILE A 141 -24.50 -2.58 14.38
CA ILE A 141 -25.87 -2.12 14.14
C ILE A 141 -25.87 -1.49 12.75
N ALA A 142 -26.56 -2.14 11.82
CA ALA A 142 -26.73 -1.66 10.45
C ALA A 142 -28.13 -1.06 10.25
N ASN A 143 -28.19 0.07 9.55
CA ASN A 143 -29.44 0.74 9.21
C ASN A 143 -30.21 -0.03 8.12
N PRO A 144 -31.55 0.08 8.04
CA PRO A 144 -32.32 -0.58 6.98
C PRO A 144 -31.86 -0.16 5.57
N GLY A 145 -31.60 -1.14 4.70
CA GLY A 145 -31.07 -0.89 3.35
C GLY A 145 -29.56 -0.68 3.27
N CYS A 146 -28.85 -0.94 4.39
CA CYS A 146 -27.41 -0.89 4.43
C CYS A 146 -26.78 -2.09 3.71
N GLN A 147 -26.09 -1.80 2.61
CA GLN A 147 -25.49 -2.80 1.73
C GLN A 147 -23.97 -2.62 1.70
N LEU A 148 -23.26 -3.71 1.95
CA LEU A 148 -21.82 -3.81 1.73
C LEU A 148 -21.57 -4.35 0.33
N ASN A 149 -20.94 -3.54 -0.51
CA ASN A 149 -20.48 -3.92 -1.83
C ASN A 149 -18.98 -4.17 -1.77
N MET A 150 -18.52 -5.36 -2.14
CA MET A 150 -17.09 -5.63 -2.27
C MET A 150 -16.75 -5.88 -3.72
N ARG A 151 -15.59 -5.38 -4.14
CA ARG A 151 -15.03 -5.61 -5.47
C ARG A 151 -13.67 -6.26 -5.30
N PHE A 152 -13.44 -7.27 -6.10
CA PHE A 152 -12.24 -8.08 -6.08
C PHE A 152 -11.52 -7.95 -7.42
N ARG A 153 -10.19 -7.90 -7.39
CA ARG A 153 -9.38 -7.97 -8.61
C ARG A 153 -8.14 -8.82 -8.40
N SER A 154 -7.69 -9.50 -9.44
CA SER A 154 -6.35 -10.11 -9.42
C SER A 154 -5.30 -9.02 -9.64
N ILE A 155 -4.30 -8.94 -8.75
CA ILE A 155 -3.14 -8.05 -8.94
C ILE A 155 -2.12 -8.68 -9.88
N GLY A 156 -1.95 -10.01 -9.78
CA GLY A 156 -1.15 -10.81 -10.70
C GLY A 156 -1.97 -11.46 -11.80
N ASP A 157 -1.46 -12.56 -12.34
CA ASP A 157 -2.11 -13.30 -13.42
C ASP A 157 -3.43 -13.95 -12.96
N THR A 158 -3.42 -14.57 -11.77
CA THR A 158 -4.58 -15.25 -11.20
C THR A 158 -4.58 -15.10 -9.68
N ALA A 159 -5.78 -14.99 -9.09
CA ALA A 159 -6.00 -15.01 -7.65
C ALA A 159 -7.16 -15.97 -7.32
N VAL A 160 -6.89 -16.92 -6.41
CA VAL A 160 -7.87 -17.85 -5.84
C VAL A 160 -8.10 -17.47 -4.39
N PHE A 161 -9.35 -17.33 -3.97
CA PHE A 161 -9.69 -16.90 -2.62
C PHE A 161 -11.01 -17.50 -2.14
N VAL A 162 -11.19 -17.51 -0.82
CA VAL A 162 -12.40 -17.96 -0.14
C VAL A 162 -13.05 -16.78 0.57
N ILE A 163 -14.36 -16.64 0.41
CA ILE A 163 -15.16 -15.82 1.31
C ILE A 163 -15.79 -16.76 2.34
N LYS A 164 -15.48 -16.57 3.62
CA LYS A 164 -16.09 -17.32 4.71
C LYS A 164 -17.05 -16.44 5.49
N SER A 165 -18.28 -16.91 5.68
CA SER A 165 -19.24 -16.30 6.59
C SER A 165 -19.28 -17.09 7.89
N VAL A 166 -18.92 -16.44 9.00
CA VAL A 166 -18.93 -17.03 10.34
C VAL A 166 -20.22 -16.65 11.03
N THR A 167 -20.94 -17.65 11.50
CA THR A 167 -22.19 -17.48 12.25
C THR A 167 -22.01 -17.91 13.69
N ASN A 168 -22.62 -17.19 14.62
CA ASN A 168 -22.70 -17.57 16.02
C ASN A 168 -24.18 -17.56 16.46
N THR A 169 -24.79 -18.74 16.48
CA THR A 169 -26.18 -18.88 16.94
C THR A 169 -26.18 -19.58 18.29
N GLY A 170 -26.31 -18.79 19.37
CA GLY A 170 -26.42 -19.32 20.73
C GLY A 170 -25.17 -20.05 21.24
N GLY A 171 -23.97 -19.62 20.81
CA GLY A 171 -22.70 -20.21 21.21
C GLY A 171 -22.20 -21.35 20.33
N VAL A 172 -22.95 -21.72 19.29
CA VAL A 172 -22.49 -22.64 18.24
C VAL A 172 -21.94 -21.81 17.09
N VAL A 173 -20.64 -21.97 16.83
CA VAL A 173 -19.97 -21.36 15.69
C VAL A 173 -20.07 -22.28 14.49
N SER A 174 -20.56 -21.76 13.37
CA SER A 174 -20.61 -22.45 12.08
C SER A 174 -20.04 -21.56 10.99
N GLU A 175 -19.33 -22.17 10.05
CA GLU A 175 -18.69 -21.48 8.94
C GLU A 175 -19.29 -21.96 7.61
N VAL A 176 -19.56 -21.03 6.70
CA VAL A 176 -19.93 -21.30 5.32
C VAL A 176 -18.86 -20.72 4.41
N ASN A 177 -18.32 -21.54 3.52
CA ASN A 177 -17.21 -21.19 2.64
C ASN A 177 -17.70 -21.11 1.20
N GLU A 178 -17.38 -20.02 0.51
CA GLU A 178 -17.60 -19.86 -0.92
C GLU A 178 -16.26 -19.62 -1.61
N ASN A 179 -15.96 -20.45 -2.61
CA ASN A 179 -14.67 -20.42 -3.30
C ASN A 179 -14.78 -19.62 -4.61
N TYR A 180 -13.78 -18.77 -4.84
CA TYR A 180 -13.72 -17.86 -5.96
C TYR A 180 -12.36 -17.92 -6.64
N CYS A 181 -12.35 -17.68 -7.95
CA CYS A 181 -11.12 -17.43 -8.69
C CYS A 181 -11.33 -16.35 -9.74
N ILE A 182 -10.32 -15.50 -9.88
CA ILE A 182 -10.27 -14.35 -10.78
C ILE A 182 -8.96 -14.42 -11.54
N THR A 183 -8.99 -14.17 -12.85
CA THR A 183 -7.79 -14.13 -13.69
C THR A 183 -7.79 -12.89 -14.56
N ASN A 184 -6.59 -12.33 -14.75
CA ASN A 184 -6.34 -11.19 -15.61
C ASN A 184 -5.78 -11.63 -16.99
N VAL A 185 -5.76 -12.93 -17.27
CA VAL A 185 -5.23 -13.48 -18.53
C VAL A 185 -6.39 -13.93 -19.41
N GLU A 186 -6.55 -13.30 -20.58
CA GLU A 186 -7.68 -13.53 -21.51
C GLU A 186 -7.83 -15.00 -21.98
N SER A 187 -6.78 -15.81 -21.87
CA SER A 187 -6.73 -17.20 -22.36
C SER A 187 -6.62 -18.26 -21.28
N THR A 188 -6.49 -17.88 -20.01
CA THR A 188 -6.35 -18.84 -18.91
C THR A 188 -7.69 -18.97 -18.23
N THR A 189 -8.13 -20.20 -17.98
CA THR A 189 -9.30 -20.45 -17.15
C THR A 189 -8.84 -20.84 -15.76
N CYS A 190 -9.58 -20.50 -14.72
CA CYS A 190 -9.27 -20.99 -13.37
C CYS A 190 -9.39 -22.52 -13.22
N GLU A 191 -9.74 -23.24 -14.30
CA GLU A 191 -9.66 -24.71 -14.40
C GLU A 191 -8.20 -25.19 -14.52
N ASP A 192 -7.26 -24.31 -14.92
CA ASP A 192 -5.85 -24.60 -15.14
C ASP A 192 -4.95 -24.25 -13.92
N VAL A 193 -5.53 -23.92 -12.76
CA VAL A 193 -4.74 -23.59 -11.56
C VAL A 193 -4.29 -24.89 -10.88
N GLU A 194 -3.10 -25.36 -11.24
CA GLU A 194 -2.51 -26.64 -10.76
C GLU A 194 -2.11 -26.65 -9.26
N ASP A 195 -2.16 -25.49 -8.57
CA ASP A 195 -1.54 -25.28 -7.25
C ASP A 195 -2.54 -24.97 -6.11
N VAL A 196 -3.78 -25.45 -6.19
CA VAL A 196 -4.68 -25.41 -5.01
C VAL A 196 -4.77 -26.81 -4.42
N GLU A 197 -3.98 -27.08 -3.38
CA GLU A 197 -3.97 -28.39 -2.72
C GLU A 197 -5.35 -28.70 -2.09
N TYR A 198 -5.85 -29.88 -2.45
CA TYR A 198 -7.19 -30.45 -2.24
C TYR A 198 -8.34 -29.81 -3.05
N GLU A 199 -8.54 -30.35 -4.26
CA GLU A 199 -9.76 -30.21 -5.06
C GLU A 199 -11.05 -30.54 -4.27
N ASP A 200 -10.96 -31.33 -3.20
CA ASP A 200 -12.08 -31.72 -2.32
C ASP A 200 -12.34 -30.74 -1.15
N SER A 201 -11.40 -29.84 -0.83
CA SER A 201 -11.57 -28.79 0.19
C SER A 201 -12.25 -27.54 -0.39
N LEU A 202 -12.21 -27.41 -1.72
CA LEU A 202 -12.98 -26.44 -2.46
C LEU A 202 -14.37 -27.05 -2.71
N ASP A 203 -15.40 -26.47 -2.09
CA ASP A 203 -16.79 -26.85 -2.38
C ASP A 203 -17.03 -26.84 -3.89
N LYS A 204 -17.73 -27.86 -4.42
CA LYS A 204 -17.79 -28.28 -5.84
C LYS A 204 -18.50 -27.30 -6.79
N GLY A 205 -18.52 -26.02 -6.46
CA GLY A 205 -19.10 -24.95 -7.26
C GLY A 205 -18.32 -23.67 -7.05
N MET A 206 -17.10 -23.58 -7.59
CA MET A 206 -16.44 -22.28 -7.75
C MET A 206 -17.38 -21.36 -8.53
N ILE A 207 -17.63 -20.16 -8.02
CA ILE A 207 -18.49 -19.19 -8.70
C ILE A 207 -17.63 -18.43 -9.71
N TRP A 208 -17.82 -18.75 -10.98
CA TRP A 208 -17.06 -18.24 -12.12
C TRP A 208 -17.50 -16.83 -12.57
N ASP A 209 -16.57 -16.05 -13.10
CA ASP A 209 -16.87 -14.91 -13.98
C ASP A 209 -15.95 -14.94 -15.20
N SER A 210 -16.38 -15.62 -16.26
CA SER A 210 -15.62 -15.77 -17.51
C SER A 210 -16.05 -14.72 -18.56
N GLY A 211 -16.14 -13.45 -18.16
CA GLY A 211 -16.57 -12.34 -19.02
C GLY A 211 -15.43 -11.44 -19.53
N LEU A 212 -15.72 -10.55 -20.48
CA LEU A 212 -14.79 -9.52 -21.03
C LEU A 212 -14.31 -8.47 -20.00
N ASN A 213 -14.59 -8.67 -18.71
CA ASN A 213 -14.09 -7.94 -17.53
C ASN A 213 -13.71 -8.91 -16.38
N ALA A 214 -13.24 -10.13 -16.71
CA ALA A 214 -12.93 -11.21 -15.76
C ALA A 214 -11.85 -10.89 -14.71
N TYR A 215 -11.20 -9.73 -14.80
CA TYR A 215 -10.23 -9.24 -13.83
C TYR A 215 -10.88 -8.56 -12.62
N MET A 216 -12.20 -8.30 -12.65
CA MET A 216 -12.96 -7.71 -11.55
C MET A 216 -14.23 -8.50 -11.24
N LYS A 217 -14.42 -8.88 -9.98
CA LYS A 217 -15.65 -9.51 -9.49
C LYS A 217 -16.28 -8.63 -8.42
N ASP A 218 -17.53 -8.26 -8.60
CA ASP A 218 -18.32 -7.73 -7.50
C ASP A 218 -18.89 -8.93 -6.71
N SER A 219 -18.76 -8.94 -5.38
CA SER A 219 -19.35 -9.96 -4.49
C SER A 219 -20.88 -10.01 -4.57
N GLY A 220 -21.49 -9.07 -5.29
CA GLY A 220 -22.86 -8.65 -5.04
C GLY A 220 -22.95 -7.77 -3.80
N SER A 221 -24.13 -7.21 -3.57
CA SER A 221 -24.47 -6.43 -2.38
C SER A 221 -24.84 -7.37 -1.23
N ILE A 222 -24.08 -7.36 -0.14
CA ILE A 222 -24.46 -8.04 1.10
C ILE A 222 -25.36 -7.11 1.93
N ASP A 223 -26.59 -7.53 2.16
CA ASP A 223 -27.53 -6.81 3.04
C ASP A 223 -27.15 -7.03 4.51
N LEU A 224 -26.48 -6.03 5.11
CA LEU A 224 -25.89 -6.12 6.44
C LEU A 224 -26.94 -6.35 7.55
N PRO A 225 -28.09 -5.67 7.59
CA PRO A 225 -29.15 -5.95 8.56
C PRO A 225 -29.62 -7.41 8.52
N THR A 226 -29.79 -7.98 7.33
CA THR A 226 -30.20 -9.37 7.17
C THR A 226 -29.09 -10.32 7.63
N ALA A 227 -27.84 -10.06 7.26
CA ALA A 227 -26.67 -10.83 7.71
C ALA A 227 -26.57 -10.88 9.24
N ILE A 228 -26.69 -9.73 9.91
CA ILE A 228 -26.67 -9.61 11.37
C ILE A 228 -27.86 -10.36 11.99
N SER A 229 -29.07 -10.23 11.41
CA SER A 229 -30.26 -10.94 11.90
C SER A 229 -30.18 -12.46 11.79
N ASN A 230 -29.41 -12.95 10.80
CA ASN A 230 -29.11 -14.37 10.61
C ASN A 230 -27.99 -14.88 11.53
N GLY A 231 -27.44 -14.02 12.38
CA GLY A 231 -26.37 -14.38 13.32
C GLY A 231 -24.98 -14.45 12.69
N ILE A 232 -24.76 -13.81 11.53
CA ILE A 232 -23.41 -13.65 10.96
C ILE A 232 -22.65 -12.65 11.84
N VAL A 233 -21.52 -13.11 12.39
CA VAL A 233 -20.64 -12.30 13.26
C VAL A 233 -19.41 -11.79 12.51
N GLU A 234 -19.03 -12.44 11.41
CA GLU A 234 -17.83 -12.08 10.68
C GLU A 234 -17.89 -12.54 9.22
N ILE A 235 -17.39 -11.71 8.31
CA ILE A 235 -17.17 -12.06 6.90
C ILE A 235 -15.66 -11.99 6.65
N ARG A 236 -15.07 -13.08 6.17
CA ARG A 236 -13.62 -13.24 6.01
C ARG A 236 -13.29 -13.46 4.54
N ILE A 237 -12.22 -12.84 4.08
CA ILE A 237 -11.65 -13.02 2.75
C ILE A 237 -10.24 -13.56 2.92
N LEU A 238 -10.02 -14.75 2.35
CA LEU A 238 -8.76 -15.48 2.46
C LEU A 238 -8.22 -15.78 1.06
N PRO A 239 -7.18 -15.08 0.59
CA PRO A 239 -6.44 -15.50 -0.57
C PRO A 239 -5.74 -16.83 -0.28
N ILE A 240 -5.98 -17.84 -1.12
CA ILE A 240 -5.29 -19.13 -1.06
C ILE A 240 -4.06 -19.08 -1.96
N SER A 241 -4.21 -18.53 -3.17
CA SER A 241 -3.14 -18.45 -4.17
C SER A 241 -3.25 -17.13 -4.93
N GLY A 242 -2.11 -16.50 -5.20
CA GLY A 242 -2.04 -15.18 -5.83
C GLY A 242 -2.47 -14.02 -4.92
N THR A 243 -2.13 -12.80 -5.33
CA THR A 243 -2.47 -11.57 -4.59
C THR A 243 -3.83 -11.04 -5.03
N LEU A 244 -4.73 -10.86 -4.07
CA LEU A 244 -6.08 -10.34 -4.29
C LEU A 244 -6.14 -8.85 -3.92
N GLY A 245 -6.61 -8.01 -4.82
CA GLY A 245 -7.03 -6.65 -4.51
C GLY A 245 -8.48 -6.63 -4.06
N VAL A 246 -8.77 -6.03 -2.90
CA VAL A 246 -10.12 -5.88 -2.36
C VAL A 246 -10.43 -4.41 -2.17
N SER A 247 -11.52 -3.93 -2.78
CA SER A 247 -12.13 -2.65 -2.43
C SER A 247 -13.55 -2.87 -1.92
N ASN A 248 -14.06 -1.93 -1.15
CA ASN A 248 -15.40 -2.03 -0.61
C ASN A 248 -16.07 -0.66 -0.50
N SER A 249 -17.39 -0.66 -0.61
CA SER A 249 -18.22 0.51 -0.34
C SER A 249 -19.50 0.13 0.40
N LEU A 250 -20.06 1.15 1.02
CA LEU A 250 -21.33 1.09 1.71
C LEU A 250 -22.35 1.90 0.90
N SER A 251 -23.58 1.40 0.79
CA SER A 251 -24.64 2.04 -0.01
C SER A 251 -25.04 3.43 0.47
N THR A 252 -24.86 3.72 1.76
CA THR A 252 -25.20 5.00 2.38
C THR A 252 -24.09 5.45 3.32
N GLU A 253 -23.97 6.77 3.53
CA GLU A 253 -23.20 7.30 4.67
C GLU A 253 -23.86 6.86 5.98
N GLU A 254 -23.06 6.63 7.04
CA GLU A 254 -23.52 6.13 8.34
C GLU A 254 -24.37 4.83 8.25
N CYS A 255 -24.05 3.98 7.28
CA CYS A 255 -24.72 2.70 7.03
C CYS A 255 -24.74 1.78 8.27
N ILE A 256 -23.60 1.75 8.96
CA ILE A 256 -23.29 0.85 10.07
C ILE A 256 -22.48 1.64 11.11
N ASN A 257 -22.60 1.27 12.39
CA ASN A 257 -21.88 1.89 13.51
C ASN A 257 -20.39 1.49 13.63
N LYS A 258 -19.78 0.99 12.55
CA LYS A 258 -18.38 0.54 12.47
C LYS A 258 -17.77 1.02 11.17
N GLU A 259 -16.47 1.32 11.18
CA GLU A 259 -15.80 1.74 9.96
C GLU A 259 -15.31 0.53 9.16
N PHE A 260 -15.94 0.29 8.02
CA PHE A 260 -15.61 -0.81 7.12
C PHE A 260 -14.72 -0.36 5.98
N ARG A 261 -14.51 0.94 5.76
CA ARG A 261 -13.50 1.41 4.82
C ARG A 261 -12.13 1.40 5.50
N SER A 262 -11.07 1.26 4.72
CA SER A 262 -9.73 1.49 5.26
C SER A 262 -9.44 2.98 5.27
N MET A 263 -8.51 3.37 6.14
CA MET A 263 -7.89 4.67 6.07
C MET A 263 -6.70 4.59 5.12
N LYS A 264 -6.59 5.59 4.25
CA LYS A 264 -5.48 5.81 3.33
C LYS A 264 -4.65 6.94 3.91
N VAL A 265 -3.42 6.62 4.28
CA VAL A 265 -2.44 7.60 4.74
C VAL A 265 -1.44 7.80 3.61
N ALA A 266 -1.29 9.02 3.13
CA ALA A 266 -0.24 9.37 2.18
C ALA A 266 0.71 10.39 2.80
N ALA A 267 2.01 10.14 2.66
CA ALA A 267 3.07 11.05 3.05
C ALA A 267 3.89 11.38 1.81
N GLN A 268 3.98 12.66 1.48
CA GLN A 268 4.78 13.16 0.37
C GLN A 268 5.80 14.16 0.92
N VAL A 269 7.04 14.03 0.47
CA VAL A 269 8.15 14.82 0.94
C VAL A 269 8.92 15.32 -0.27
N THR A 270 9.12 16.63 -0.32
CA THR A 270 9.99 17.27 -1.29
C THR A 270 11.22 17.79 -0.58
N CYS A 271 12.41 17.39 -1.07
CA CYS A 271 13.69 17.87 -0.58
C CYS A 271 14.49 18.47 -1.74
N ASN A 272 14.74 19.78 -1.69
CA ASN A 272 15.52 20.50 -2.71
C ASN A 272 15.04 20.22 -4.15
N GLY A 273 13.71 20.14 -4.34
CA GLY A 273 13.06 19.84 -5.62
C GLY A 273 13.02 18.36 -6.01
N SER A 274 13.56 17.45 -5.19
CA SER A 274 13.40 16.00 -5.34
C SER A 274 12.16 15.53 -4.57
N TYR A 275 11.17 15.01 -5.27
CA TYR A 275 9.89 14.56 -4.71
C TYR A 275 9.86 13.04 -4.47
N ARG A 276 9.37 12.63 -3.30
CA ARG A 276 9.04 11.24 -2.97
C ARG A 276 7.70 11.20 -2.24
N GLY A 277 6.87 10.23 -2.60
CA GLY A 277 5.59 10.00 -1.95
C GLY A 277 5.39 8.51 -1.69
N LYS A 278 4.82 8.20 -0.54
CA LYS A 278 4.39 6.86 -0.15
C LYS A 278 2.98 6.91 0.39
N GLN A 279 2.31 5.77 0.32
CA GLN A 279 0.99 5.60 0.88
C GLN A 279 0.90 4.24 1.57
N MET A 280 0.08 4.17 2.60
CA MET A 280 -0.28 2.93 3.29
C MET A 280 -1.77 2.90 3.56
N PHE A 281 -2.29 1.70 3.77
CA PHE A 281 -3.69 1.47 4.10
C PHE A 281 -3.78 0.87 5.50
N LEU A 282 -4.48 1.55 6.39
CA LEU A 282 -4.78 1.07 7.73
C LEU A 282 -6.20 0.50 7.76
N PRO A 283 -6.44 -0.64 8.42
CA PRO A 283 -7.78 -1.16 8.57
C PRO A 283 -8.62 -0.23 9.46
N GLY A 284 -9.88 -0.02 9.09
CA GLY A 284 -10.87 0.56 10.00
C GLY A 284 -11.20 -0.38 11.17
N SER A 285 -11.89 0.15 12.17
CA SER A 285 -12.32 -0.50 13.41
C SER A 285 -13.21 -1.71 13.17
N GLY A 286 -14.00 -1.70 12.10
CA GLY A 286 -14.78 -2.86 11.67
C GLY A 286 -13.96 -3.93 10.94
N ASN A 287 -12.73 -3.63 10.56
CA ASN A 287 -11.84 -4.48 9.77
C ASN A 287 -10.61 -4.99 10.52
N LEU A 288 -10.60 -4.86 11.84
CA LEU A 288 -9.54 -5.39 12.70
C LEU A 288 -9.56 -6.91 12.57
N GLY A 289 -8.69 -7.42 11.71
CA GLY A 289 -8.58 -8.83 11.41
C GLY A 289 -7.98 -9.61 12.58
N TYR A 290 -8.23 -10.91 12.57
CA TYR A 290 -7.52 -11.88 13.40
C TYR A 290 -6.31 -12.43 12.63
N SER A 291 -5.34 -12.98 13.34
CA SER A 291 -4.17 -13.61 12.69
C SER A 291 -4.58 -14.91 11.99
N THR A 292 -4.19 -15.04 10.72
CA THR A 292 -4.39 -16.25 9.89
C THR A 292 -3.72 -17.49 10.46
N LEU A 293 -2.78 -17.32 11.42
CA LEU A 293 -2.10 -18.41 12.12
C LEU A 293 -3.08 -19.42 12.73
N PHE A 294 -4.31 -18.99 13.05
CA PHE A 294 -5.35 -19.82 13.66
C PHE A 294 -6.30 -20.47 12.67
N ASP A 295 -6.25 -20.14 11.37
CA ASP A 295 -7.02 -20.82 10.31
C ASP A 295 -6.26 -21.98 9.67
N TYR A 296 -4.94 -22.01 9.81
CA TYR A 296 -4.14 -23.13 9.36
C TYR A 296 -4.33 -24.30 10.33
N ALA A 297 -5.18 -25.25 9.95
CA ALA A 297 -4.98 -26.61 10.40
C ALA A 297 -3.61 -27.07 9.86
N ILE A 298 -2.61 -27.19 10.74
CA ILE A 298 -1.39 -27.94 10.43
C ILE A 298 -1.84 -29.38 10.24
N TYR A 299 -2.04 -29.79 9.00
CA TYR A 299 -2.24 -31.19 8.68
C TYR A 299 -0.86 -31.85 8.68
N ASP A 300 -0.62 -32.70 9.67
CA ASP A 300 0.48 -33.65 9.69
C ASP A 300 0.28 -34.60 8.49
N ASP A 301 1.16 -34.47 7.49
CA ASP A 301 1.15 -35.28 6.27
C ASP A 301 1.71 -36.70 6.48
N GLY A 302 1.96 -37.10 7.74
CA GLY A 302 2.36 -38.46 8.09
C GLY A 302 3.80 -38.81 7.67
N LEU A 303 4.62 -37.82 7.26
CA LEU A 303 6.01 -38.03 6.88
C LEU A 303 7.00 -37.95 8.05
N PHE A 304 6.56 -37.62 9.27
CA PHE A 304 7.37 -37.82 10.47
C PHE A 304 7.19 -39.24 11.03
N HIS A 305 7.90 -40.19 10.43
CA HIS A 305 8.31 -41.39 11.16
C HIS A 305 9.56 -41.06 12.00
N PRO A 306 9.69 -41.62 13.22
CA PRO A 306 10.82 -41.36 14.12
C PRO A 306 12.18 -41.81 13.55
#